data_AF-G4FLF8-F1
#
_entry.id   AF-G4FLF8-F1
#
_cell.length_a   1.000
_cell.length_b   1.000
_cell.length_c   1.000
_cell.angle_alpha   90.00
_cell.angle_beta   90.00
_cell.angle_gamma   90.00
#
_symmetry.space_group_name_H-M   'P 1'
#
loop_
_entity.id
_entity.type
_entity.pdbx_description
1 polymer ?
#
loop_
_entity_poly.entity_id
_entity_poly.type
_entity_poly.pdbx_seq_one_letter_code
_entity_poly.pdbx_strand_id
1 'polypeptide(L)'
;MKSVKILLFILAIMGMSGFELEQEKDFFSSKARAFEKCEDWKDEGRVLIYETKINIAEEASRFGIEHPEPHSLLYENDKDKLNSANARYEWNKARMDFAASNPSKKTKVSSRLCKYVPKQRLFEGYENKLIQDGSWKDEEGMRGKMQKAKQFHY
;
A
#
# COMPACT_ATOMS: atom_id res chain seq x y z
N MET A 1 -36.82 45.83 34.46
CA MET A 1 -35.59 45.76 33.61
C MET A 1 -35.26 44.30 33.33
N LYS A 2 -34.60 44.00 32.20
CA LYS A 2 -34.01 42.68 31.85
C LYS A 2 -35.03 41.50 31.89
N SER A 3 -35.95 41.41 30.93
CA SER A 3 -35.76 40.91 29.54
C SER A 3 -35.73 39.38 29.44
N VAL A 4 -36.88 38.80 29.10
CA VAL A 4 -37.00 37.42 28.59
C VAL A 4 -36.19 37.28 27.30
N LYS A 5 -35.45 36.16 27.15
CA LYS A 5 -34.90 35.72 25.86
C LYS A 5 -35.17 34.24 25.66
N ILE A 6 -36.26 33.95 24.95
CA ILE A 6 -36.53 32.65 24.35
C ILE A 6 -35.47 32.41 23.26
N LEU A 7 -34.74 31.30 23.36
CA LEU A 7 -33.77 30.90 22.33
C LEU A 7 -34.53 30.21 21.18
N LEU A 8 -34.68 30.94 20.07
CA LEU A 8 -35.34 30.46 18.85
C LEU A 8 -34.49 29.39 18.16
N PHE A 9 -34.99 28.15 18.16
CA PHE A 9 -34.45 27.03 17.39
C PHE A 9 -34.86 27.17 15.91
N ILE A 10 -34.05 27.84 15.08
CA ILE A 10 -34.31 28.00 13.64
C ILE A 10 -33.04 27.77 12.81
N LEU A 11 -33.15 26.81 11.87
CA LEU A 11 -32.34 26.57 10.67
C LEU A 11 -30.81 26.40 10.78
N ALA A 12 -30.38 25.19 10.40
CA ALA A 12 -29.58 25.02 9.17
C ALA A 12 -29.83 23.63 8.55
N ILE A 13 -30.80 23.51 7.64
CA ILE A 13 -30.87 22.34 6.74
C ILE A 13 -29.99 22.62 5.54
N MET A 14 -28.74 22.19 5.63
CA MET A 14 -27.85 21.96 4.49
C MET A 14 -27.12 20.64 4.78
N GLY A 15 -27.19 19.61 3.96
CA GLY A 15 -27.89 19.47 2.69
C GLY A 15 -27.21 18.31 1.97
N MET A 16 -27.92 17.23 1.67
CA MET A 16 -27.34 16.03 1.06
C MET A 16 -27.14 16.20 -0.46
N SER A 17 -26.43 17.26 -0.85
CA SER A 17 -25.81 17.33 -2.17
C SER A 17 -24.78 16.22 -2.26
N GLY A 18 -24.89 15.35 -3.26
CA GLY A 18 -23.85 14.38 -3.57
C GLY A 18 -22.51 15.11 -3.75
N PHE A 19 -21.43 14.56 -3.19
CA PHE A 19 -20.11 15.16 -3.29
C PHE A 19 -19.52 14.90 -4.69
N GLU A 20 -20.15 15.51 -5.71
CA GLU A 20 -19.63 15.59 -7.06
C GLU A 20 -18.44 16.55 -7.02
N LEU A 21 -17.30 15.96 -6.66
CA LEU A 21 -16.04 16.62 -6.40
C LEU A 21 -15.63 17.35 -7.68
N GLU A 22 -15.76 18.69 -7.68
CA GLU A 22 -15.39 19.54 -8.82
C GLU A 22 -13.95 19.23 -9.20
N GLN A 23 -13.77 18.54 -10.33
CA GLN A 23 -12.44 18.13 -10.79
C GLN A 23 -11.67 19.39 -11.16
N GLU A 24 -10.73 19.76 -10.30
CA GLU A 24 -9.82 20.88 -10.50
C GLU A 24 -9.08 20.67 -11.83
N LYS A 25 -9.12 21.69 -12.69
CA LYS A 25 -8.57 21.66 -14.05
C LYS A 25 -7.48 22.69 -14.19
N ASP A 26 -6.25 22.23 -14.02
CA ASP A 26 -5.08 23.05 -14.27
C ASP A 26 -4.74 23.01 -15.77
N PHE A 27 -4.29 24.13 -16.31
CA PHE A 27 -3.82 24.26 -17.70
C PHE A 27 -2.35 24.66 -17.70
N PHE A 28 -1.52 23.90 -18.42
CA PHE A 28 -0.07 24.09 -18.45
C PHE A 28 0.44 24.41 -19.86
N SER A 29 1.56 25.12 -19.93
CA SER A 29 2.16 25.60 -21.18
C SER A 29 2.80 24.51 -22.06
N SER A 30 2.86 23.25 -21.62
CA SER A 30 3.37 22.12 -22.41
C SER A 30 3.00 20.76 -21.80
N LYS A 31 3.07 19.70 -22.61
CA LYS A 31 2.90 18.31 -22.14
C LYS A 31 3.89 17.95 -21.03
N ALA A 32 5.15 18.40 -21.13
CA ALA A 32 6.16 18.12 -20.12
C ALA A 32 5.77 18.74 -18.77
N ARG A 33 5.33 20.01 -18.79
CA ARG A 33 4.90 20.72 -17.57
C ARG A 33 3.63 20.13 -16.95
N ALA A 34 2.68 19.65 -17.77
CA ALA A 34 1.50 18.93 -17.29
C ALA A 34 1.84 17.54 -16.72
N PHE A 35 2.86 16.87 -17.28
CA PHE A 35 3.38 15.61 -16.73
C PHE A 35 4.06 15.83 -15.39
N GLU A 36 5.05 16.74 -15.33
CA GLU A 36 5.76 17.16 -14.11
C GLU A 36 4.76 17.49 -12.99
N LYS A 37 3.77 18.33 -13.25
CA LYS A 37 2.78 18.75 -12.25
C LYS A 37 1.81 17.65 -11.83
N CYS A 38 1.59 16.63 -12.67
CA CYS A 38 0.87 15.42 -12.25
C CYS A 38 1.77 14.55 -11.36
N GLU A 39 3.03 14.33 -11.74
CA GLU A 39 3.98 13.54 -10.95
C GLU A 39 4.27 14.16 -9.58
N ASP A 40 4.46 15.49 -9.51
CA ASP A 40 4.55 16.24 -8.25
C ASP A 40 3.33 15.97 -7.37
N TRP A 41 2.12 16.11 -7.93
CA TRP A 41 0.86 15.89 -7.22
C TRP A 41 0.68 14.41 -6.78
N LYS A 42 1.19 13.45 -7.55
CA LYS A 42 1.23 12.03 -7.16
C LYS A 42 2.14 11.81 -5.95
N ASP A 43 3.26 12.52 -5.89
CA ASP A 43 4.30 12.34 -4.87
C ASP A 43 4.02 13.16 -3.60
N GLU A 44 3.20 14.23 -3.69
CA GLU A 44 2.42 14.78 -2.57
C GLU A 44 1.41 13.78 -1.98
N GLY A 45 1.08 12.72 -2.73
CA GLY A 45 0.19 11.67 -2.26
C GLY A 45 0.76 10.98 -1.02
N ARG A 46 -0.07 10.81 0.02
CA ARG A 46 0.38 10.19 1.26
C ARG A 46 0.96 8.80 0.97
N VAL A 47 2.27 8.65 1.18
CA VAL A 47 2.95 7.35 1.22
C VAL A 47 2.43 6.60 2.43
N LEU A 48 1.85 5.43 2.19
CA LEU A 48 1.22 4.61 3.21
C LEU A 48 1.96 3.28 3.33
N ILE A 49 2.02 2.75 4.55
CA ILE A 49 2.77 1.56 4.90
C ILE A 49 1.78 0.52 5.44
N TYR A 50 1.72 -0.64 4.78
CA TYR A 50 0.71 -1.67 5.01
C TYR A 50 1.38 -2.96 5.43
N GLU A 51 0.76 -3.70 6.35
CA GLU A 51 1.12 -5.09 6.62
C GLU A 51 0.36 -6.03 5.68
N THR A 52 1.07 -6.52 4.67
CA THR A 52 0.60 -7.55 3.74
C THR A 52 0.98 -8.92 4.30
N LYS A 53 0.05 -9.89 4.34
CA LYS A 53 0.37 -11.27 4.76
C LYS A 53 1.37 -11.91 3.80
N ILE A 54 2.38 -12.59 4.34
CA ILE A 54 3.49 -13.15 3.53
C ILE A 54 3.13 -14.55 3.01
N ASN A 55 3.60 -14.88 1.81
CA ASN A 55 3.71 -16.26 1.37
C ASN A 55 4.78 -16.99 2.20
N ILE A 56 4.37 -17.94 3.04
CA ILE A 56 5.22 -18.72 3.94
C ILE A 56 6.45 -19.32 3.21
N ALA A 57 6.33 -19.69 1.93
CA ALA A 57 7.44 -20.23 1.14
C ALA A 57 8.49 -19.16 0.73
N GLU A 58 8.10 -17.91 0.51
CA GLU A 58 9.03 -16.79 0.26
C GLU A 58 9.85 -16.50 1.51
N GLU A 59 9.18 -16.46 2.68
CA GLU A 59 9.83 -16.13 3.96
C GLU A 59 10.77 -17.26 4.44
N ALA A 60 10.34 -18.51 4.29
CA ALA A 60 11.21 -19.68 4.50
C ALA A 60 12.40 -19.74 3.52
N SER A 61 12.30 -19.09 2.34
CA SER A 61 13.42 -18.96 1.41
C SER A 61 14.39 -17.85 1.84
N ARG A 62 13.91 -16.71 2.38
CA ARG A 62 14.80 -15.65 2.91
C ARG A 62 15.63 -16.14 4.10
N PHE A 63 15.05 -16.98 4.98
CA PHE A 63 15.80 -17.60 6.08
C PHE A 63 17.09 -18.28 5.60
N GLY A 64 17.07 -18.96 4.45
CA GLY A 64 18.23 -19.62 3.86
C GLY A 64 19.34 -18.70 3.34
N ILE A 65 19.10 -17.39 3.24
CA ILE A 65 20.09 -16.38 2.84
C ILE A 65 20.89 -15.92 4.06
N GLU A 66 20.21 -15.71 5.19
CA GLU A 66 20.80 -15.26 6.46
C GLU A 66 21.36 -16.45 7.27
N HIS A 67 20.78 -17.63 7.08
CA HIS A 67 21.16 -18.90 7.71
C HIS A 67 21.29 -20.00 6.64
N PRO A 68 22.44 -20.15 5.97
CA PRO A 68 22.63 -21.17 4.92
C PRO A 68 22.43 -22.59 5.46
N GLU A 69 21.93 -23.49 4.60
CA GLU A 69 21.66 -24.89 4.98
C GLU A 69 22.97 -25.64 5.30
N PRO A 70 23.03 -26.45 6.38
CA PRO A 70 24.20 -27.25 6.72
C PRO A 70 24.63 -28.17 5.57
N HIS A 71 25.86 -27.96 5.06
CA HIS A 71 26.39 -28.76 3.95
C HIS A 71 26.50 -30.24 4.31
N SER A 72 26.03 -31.10 3.40
CA SER A 72 26.28 -32.53 3.45
C SER A 72 27.75 -32.82 3.11
N LEU A 73 28.56 -33.06 4.15
CA LEU A 73 29.92 -33.55 4.01
C LEU A 73 29.94 -34.99 3.45
N LEU A 74 31.10 -35.42 2.92
CA LEU A 74 31.36 -36.84 2.71
C LEU A 74 31.50 -37.51 4.08
N TYR A 75 30.60 -38.43 4.41
CA TYR A 75 30.54 -39.01 5.75
C TYR A 75 31.49 -40.21 5.91
N GLU A 76 32.57 -40.03 6.68
CA GLU A 76 33.54 -41.08 6.95
C GLU A 76 33.01 -42.19 7.88
N ASN A 77 32.02 -41.87 8.73
CA ASN A 77 31.44 -42.81 9.70
C ASN A 77 29.97 -42.46 10.04
N ASP A 78 29.27 -43.36 10.74
CA ASP A 78 27.84 -43.20 11.07
C ASP A 78 27.53 -42.13 12.12
N LYS A 79 28.50 -41.79 12.99
CA LYS A 79 28.33 -40.69 13.96
C LYS A 79 28.25 -39.34 13.24
N ASP A 80 29.03 -39.15 12.18
CA ASP A 80 29.00 -37.91 11.40
C ASP A 80 27.79 -37.81 10.48
N LYS A 81 27.25 -38.95 9.99
CA LYS A 81 25.91 -39.00 9.39
C LYS A 81 24.84 -38.52 10.38
N LEU A 82 24.88 -39.02 11.61
CA LEU A 82 23.94 -38.65 12.68
C LEU A 82 24.06 -37.16 13.07
N ASN A 83 25.29 -36.65 13.23
CA ASN A 83 25.55 -35.24 13.53
C ASN A 83 25.00 -34.33 12.42
N SER A 84 25.23 -34.67 11.15
CA SER A 84 24.74 -33.91 10.00
C SER A 84 23.21 -33.97 9.88
N ALA A 85 22.60 -35.12 10.16
CA ALA A 85 21.14 -35.25 10.18
C ALA A 85 20.50 -34.38 11.26
N ASN A 86 21.07 -34.37 12.47
CA ASN A 86 20.61 -33.52 13.58
C ASN A 86 20.74 -32.03 13.25
N ALA A 87 21.87 -31.59 12.67
CA ALA A 87 22.07 -30.21 12.26
C ALA A 87 21.03 -29.77 11.20
N ARG A 88 20.74 -30.63 10.22
CA ARG A 88 19.74 -30.34 9.17
C ARG A 88 18.30 -30.38 9.70
N TYR A 89 18.02 -31.17 10.73
CA TYR A 89 16.73 -31.18 11.43
C TYR A 89 16.48 -29.86 12.18
N GLU A 90 17.41 -29.43 13.04
CA GLU A 90 17.25 -28.18 13.81
C GLU A 90 17.23 -26.94 12.89
N TRP A 91 17.99 -26.94 11.79
CA TRP A 91 17.89 -25.88 10.77
C TRP A 91 16.50 -25.81 10.12
N ASN A 92 15.91 -26.96 9.75
CA ASN A 92 14.58 -27.00 9.17
C ASN A 92 13.49 -26.53 10.15
N LYS A 93 13.63 -26.87 11.43
CA LYS A 93 12.75 -26.42 12.51
C LYS A 93 12.82 -24.90 12.69
N ALA A 94 14.03 -24.35 12.84
CA ALA A 94 14.23 -22.90 12.94
C ALA A 94 13.66 -22.12 11.73
N ARG A 95 13.78 -22.68 10.51
CA ARG A 95 13.17 -22.11 9.30
C ARG A 95 11.63 -22.05 9.36
N MET A 96 11.00 -23.09 9.90
CA MET A 96 9.54 -23.12 10.07
C MET A 96 9.08 -22.15 11.17
N ASP A 97 9.79 -22.10 12.30
CA ASP A 97 9.50 -21.19 13.41
C ASP A 97 9.66 -19.71 12.98
N PHE A 98 10.65 -19.40 12.14
CA PHE A 98 10.85 -18.09 11.53
C PHE A 98 9.66 -17.68 10.64
N ALA A 99 9.20 -18.57 9.75
CA ALA A 99 8.07 -18.29 8.87
C ALA A 99 6.73 -18.19 9.62
N ALA A 100 6.57 -18.90 10.75
CA ALA A 100 5.41 -18.81 11.62
C ALA A 100 5.38 -17.52 12.46
N SER A 101 6.54 -16.99 12.84
CA SER A 101 6.67 -15.77 13.67
C SER A 101 6.67 -14.46 12.87
N ASN A 102 6.81 -14.51 11.54
CA ASN A 102 6.78 -13.34 10.66
C ASN A 102 5.61 -13.41 9.65
N PRO A 103 4.34 -13.29 10.11
CA PRO A 103 3.17 -13.45 9.24
C PRO A 103 2.92 -12.27 8.29
N SER A 104 3.58 -11.13 8.47
CA SER A 104 3.30 -9.87 7.78
C SER A 104 4.56 -9.08 7.37
N LYS A 105 4.53 -8.52 6.15
CA LYS A 105 5.59 -7.68 5.56
C LYS A 105 5.09 -6.26 5.36
N LYS A 106 5.96 -5.27 5.62
CA LYS A 106 5.64 -3.85 5.47
C LYS A 106 5.90 -3.35 4.05
N THR A 107 4.84 -3.22 3.26
CA THR A 107 4.86 -2.72 1.88
C THR A 107 4.52 -1.23 1.85
N LYS A 108 5.11 -0.46 0.91
CA LYS A 108 4.81 0.96 0.70
C LYS A 108 4.09 1.18 -0.63
N VAL A 109 2.96 1.89 -0.64
CA VAL A 109 2.36 2.43 -1.89
C VAL A 109 1.86 3.87 -1.70
N SER A 110 1.73 4.63 -2.80
CA SER A 110 1.11 5.97 -2.79
C SER A 110 -0.41 5.88 -2.86
N SER A 111 -1.09 6.87 -2.28
CA SER A 111 -2.54 7.06 -2.41
C SER A 111 -2.99 7.64 -3.76
N ARG A 112 -2.05 8.10 -4.60
CA ARG A 112 -2.29 8.79 -5.87
C ARG A 112 -1.69 8.07 -7.07
N LEU A 113 -2.29 8.30 -8.24
CA LEU A 113 -1.83 7.81 -9.53
C LEU A 113 -2.08 8.85 -10.62
N CYS A 114 -1.14 9.01 -11.55
CA CYS A 114 -1.30 9.80 -12.77
C CYS A 114 -1.46 8.92 -13.99
N LYS A 115 -2.39 9.29 -14.88
CA LYS A 115 -2.69 8.56 -16.12
C LYS A 115 -2.79 9.50 -17.31
N TYR A 116 -1.99 9.26 -18.34
CA TYR A 116 -2.03 10.03 -19.58
C TYR A 116 -3.27 9.72 -20.44
N VAL A 117 -3.96 10.75 -20.94
CA VAL A 117 -5.13 10.64 -21.83
C VAL A 117 -4.86 11.39 -23.15
N PRO A 118 -4.33 10.71 -24.19
CA PRO A 118 -3.89 11.36 -25.42
C PRO A 118 -4.98 12.15 -26.13
N LYS A 119 -6.21 11.60 -26.19
CA LYS A 119 -7.35 12.20 -26.92
C LYS A 119 -7.83 13.54 -26.33
N GLN A 120 -7.52 13.81 -25.06
CA GLN A 120 -7.96 15.00 -24.34
C GLN A 120 -6.80 15.94 -23.96
N ARG A 121 -5.57 15.63 -24.41
CA ARG A 121 -4.33 16.37 -24.11
C ARG A 121 -4.18 16.69 -22.62
N LEU A 122 -4.32 15.66 -21.79
CA LEU A 122 -4.24 15.82 -20.34
C LEU A 122 -3.66 14.59 -19.65
N PHE A 123 -3.32 14.78 -18.38
CA PHE A 123 -3.15 13.70 -17.40
C PHE A 123 -4.32 13.74 -16.40
N GLU A 124 -4.81 12.57 -16.02
CA GLU A 124 -5.84 12.39 -14.99
C GLU A 124 -5.17 11.97 -13.69
N GLY A 125 -5.32 12.78 -12.65
CA GLY A 125 -4.93 12.45 -11.29
C GLY A 125 -6.05 11.68 -10.59
N TYR A 126 -5.74 10.47 -10.12
CA TYR A 126 -6.66 9.61 -9.38
C TYR A 126 -6.22 9.46 -7.92
N GLU A 127 -7.19 9.44 -7.01
CA GLU A 127 -7.01 9.07 -5.60
C GLU A 127 -7.76 7.77 -5.30
N ASN A 128 -7.11 6.86 -4.58
CA ASN A 128 -7.77 5.68 -4.02
C ASN A 128 -8.22 6.02 -2.58
N LYS A 129 -9.50 6.36 -2.41
CA LYS A 129 -10.04 6.78 -1.10
C LYS A 129 -9.88 5.70 -0.03
N LEU A 130 -10.21 4.45 -0.34
CA LEU A 130 -10.04 3.35 0.62
C LEU A 130 -8.56 3.15 1.03
N ILE A 131 -7.59 3.52 0.19
CA ILE A 131 -6.18 3.59 0.61
C ILE A 131 -5.96 4.73 1.62
N GLN A 132 -6.45 5.94 1.34
CA GLN A 132 -6.36 7.09 2.27
C GLN A 132 -7.03 6.78 3.63
N ASP A 133 -8.15 6.06 3.59
CA ASP A 133 -9.00 5.69 4.73
C ASP A 133 -8.53 4.40 5.45
N GLY A 134 -7.35 3.85 5.09
CA GLY A 134 -6.78 2.64 5.71
C GLY A 134 -7.61 1.36 5.52
N SER A 135 -8.61 1.40 4.63
CA SER A 135 -9.68 0.42 4.46
C SER A 135 -9.60 -0.35 3.13
N TRP A 136 -8.52 -0.14 2.36
CA TRP A 136 -8.14 -0.93 1.19
C TRP A 136 -7.58 -2.29 1.60
N LYS A 137 -7.47 -3.23 0.66
CA LYS A 137 -6.95 -4.57 0.94
C LYS A 137 -6.19 -5.17 -0.23
N ASP A 138 -5.27 -6.06 0.09
CA ASP A 138 -4.02 -6.34 -0.63
C ASP A 138 -4.08 -7.64 -1.45
N GLU A 139 -5.28 -7.92 -1.96
CA GLU A 139 -5.66 -8.97 -2.91
C GLU A 139 -5.60 -10.48 -2.49
N GLU A 140 -6.10 -11.04 -1.38
CA GLU A 140 -6.30 -10.66 0.04
C GLU A 140 -6.63 -9.18 0.37
N GLY A 141 -7.63 -8.50 -0.18
CA GLY A 141 -8.74 -8.85 -1.07
C GLY A 141 -9.42 -7.56 -1.60
N MET A 142 -9.03 -7.14 -2.80
CA MET A 142 -9.45 -5.99 -3.62
C MET A 142 -10.75 -5.24 -3.26
N ARG A 143 -10.68 -4.15 -2.47
CA ARG A 143 -11.57 -2.98 -2.66
C ARG A 143 -10.84 -1.63 -2.61
N GLY A 144 -10.78 -0.97 -3.76
CA GLY A 144 -10.33 0.42 -3.92
C GLY A 144 -10.76 1.00 -5.27
N LYS A 145 -11.88 1.73 -5.31
CA LYS A 145 -12.25 2.46 -6.53
C LYS A 145 -11.42 3.73 -6.62
N MET A 146 -10.47 3.76 -7.56
CA MET A 146 -9.81 5.00 -7.99
C MET A 146 -10.86 6.03 -8.41
N GLN A 147 -10.92 7.15 -7.69
CA GLN A 147 -11.74 8.32 -8.04
C GLN A 147 -10.85 9.35 -8.74
N LYS A 148 -11.32 9.93 -9.84
CA LYS A 148 -10.57 11.01 -10.49
C LYS A 148 -10.71 12.28 -9.67
N ALA A 149 -9.60 12.80 -9.18
CA ALA A 149 -9.55 13.96 -8.28
C ALA A 149 -9.14 15.24 -9.02
N LYS A 150 -8.23 15.16 -10.00
CA LYS A 150 -7.65 16.33 -10.68
C LYS A 150 -7.38 16.07 -12.18
N GLN A 151 -7.34 17.14 -12.99
CA GLN A 151 -6.97 17.08 -14.41
C GLN A 151 -5.87 18.10 -14.74
N PHE A 152 -4.87 17.66 -15.51
CA PHE A 152 -3.69 18.45 -15.87
C PHE A 152 -3.60 18.59 -17.40
N HIS A 153 -4.13 19.69 -17.96
CA HIS A 153 -4.28 19.92 -19.40
C HIS A 153 -3.06 20.61 -20.04
N TYR A 154 -2.88 20.43 -21.36
CA TYR A 154 -1.87 21.12 -22.20
C TYR A 154 -2.26 21.20 -23.70
#